data_AF-A0A081SDH5-F1
#
_entry.id   AF-A0A081SDH5-F1
#
_cell.length_a   1.000
_cell.length_b   1.000
_cell.length_c   1.000
_cell.angle_alpha   90.00
_cell.angle_beta   90.00
_cell.angle_gamma   90.00
#
_symmetry.space_group_name_H-M   'P 1'
#
loop_
_entity.id
_entity.type
_entity.pdbx_description
1 polymer ?
#
loop_
_entity_poly.entity_id
_entity_poly.type
_entity_poly.pdbx_seq_one_letter_code
_entity_poly.pdbx_strand_id
1 'polypeptide(L)'
;IYIEFVRNVPNLLWIFTIFLVFKMKSTPAGITAFTLFTSAALAEIIRGGLNAVDKGQYEAGMSQGFTSAQILYHIILPQAIRKMLPAIISQFVTVIKDTSLLYSVIALQELFGASQILMGRYFEPE
;
A
#
# COMPACT_ATOMS: atom_id res chain seq x y z
N ILE A 1 -15.36 -6.87 -3.29
CA ILE A 1 -16.03 -6.19 -2.15
C ILE A 1 -15.05 -5.43 -1.26
N TYR A 2 -14.28 -6.04 -0.34
CA TYR A 2 -13.36 -5.29 0.57
C TYR A 2 -12.36 -4.40 -0.19
N ILE A 3 -11.60 -4.98 -1.12
CA ILE A 3 -10.55 -4.27 -1.87
C ILE A 3 -11.14 -3.07 -2.64
N GLU A 4 -12.26 -3.29 -3.32
CA GLU A 4 -12.94 -2.24 -4.10
C GLU A 4 -13.46 -1.14 -3.19
N PHE A 5 -14.10 -1.48 -2.07
CA PHE A 5 -14.62 -0.50 -1.13
C PHE A 5 -13.50 0.39 -0.56
N VAL A 6 -12.42 -0.20 -0.06
CA VAL A 6 -11.31 0.55 0.55
C VAL A 6 -10.62 1.45 -0.48
N ARG A 7 -10.41 0.98 -1.72
CA ARG A 7 -9.75 1.74 -2.78
C ARG A 7 -10.63 2.83 -3.41
N ASN A 8 -11.95 2.69 -3.34
CA ASN A 8 -12.89 3.69 -3.83
C ASN A 8 -13.10 4.85 -2.83
N VAL A 9 -12.63 4.71 -1.59
CA VAL A 9 -12.65 5.77 -0.59
C VAL A 9 -11.29 6.46 -0.56
N PRO A 10 -11.22 7.79 -0.69
CA PRO A 10 -9.96 8.54 -0.56
C PRO A 10 -9.23 8.21 0.75
N ASN A 11 -7.91 7.97 0.69
CA ASN A 11 -7.10 7.63 1.88
C ASN A 11 -7.23 8.69 3.00
N LEU A 12 -7.41 9.96 2.61
CA LEU A 12 -7.66 11.06 3.54
C LEU A 12 -8.88 10.81 4.44
N LEU A 13 -9.97 10.26 3.90
CA LEU A 13 -11.18 9.96 4.67
C LEU A 13 -10.97 8.82 5.67
N TRP A 14 -10.09 7.87 5.35
CA TRP A 14 -9.71 6.82 6.31
C TRP A 14 -8.95 7.41 7.50
N ILE A 15 -8.02 8.33 7.25
CA ILE A 15 -7.29 9.06 8.31
C ILE A 15 -8.28 9.81 9.19
N PHE A 16 -9.21 10.59 8.60
CA PHE A 16 -10.24 11.32 9.35
C PHE A 16 -11.13 10.40 10.19
N THR A 17 -11.60 9.31 9.61
CA THR A 17 -12.51 8.39 10.31
C THR A 17 -11.81 7.77 11.52
N ILE A 18 -10.58 7.28 11.34
CA ILE A 18 -9.81 6.64 12.42
C ILE A 18 -9.42 7.64 13.51
N PHE A 19 -9.03 8.85 13.13
CA PHE A 19 -8.64 9.87 14.10
C PHE A 19 -9.84 10.49 14.84
N LEU A 20 -10.87 10.95 14.12
CA LEU A 20 -11.98 11.71 14.71
C LEU A 20 -13.08 10.82 15.28
N VAL A 21 -13.49 9.77 14.55
CA VAL A 21 -14.61 8.91 14.95
C VAL A 21 -14.15 7.91 16.01
N PHE A 22 -13.05 7.21 15.75
CA PHE A 22 -12.48 6.23 16.67
C PHE A 22 -11.59 6.86 17.75
N LYS A 23 -11.34 8.17 17.69
CA LYS A 23 -10.58 8.94 18.71
C LYS A 23 -9.21 8.34 19.04
N MET A 24 -8.56 7.74 18.04
CA MET A 24 -7.20 7.21 18.20
C MET A 24 -6.18 8.35 18.24
N LYS A 25 -5.08 8.17 18.99
CA LYS A 25 -3.96 9.13 18.99
C LYS A 25 -3.37 9.26 17.58
N SER A 26 -2.77 10.40 17.25
CA SER A 26 -2.32 10.74 15.90
C SER A 26 -1.46 9.64 15.24
N THR A 27 -0.37 9.20 15.90
CA THR A 27 0.52 8.18 15.33
C THR A 27 -0.17 6.84 15.04
N PRO A 28 -0.85 6.18 16.01
CA PRO A 28 -1.54 4.93 15.72
C PRO A 28 -2.71 5.12 14.74
N ALA A 29 -3.40 6.27 14.75
CA ALA A 29 -4.45 6.55 13.76
C ALA A 29 -3.91 6.58 12.33
N GLY A 30 -2.77 7.25 12.14
CA GLY A 30 -2.06 7.27 10.85
C GLY A 30 -1.65 5.87 10.42
N ILE A 31 -0.96 5.12 11.29
CA ILE A 31 -0.53 3.74 10.98
C ILE A 31 -1.73 2.89 10.56
N THR A 32 -2.83 2.90 11.32
CA THR A 32 -4.02 2.09 11.00
C THR A 32 -4.66 2.49 9.67
N ALA A 33 -4.80 3.79 9.39
CA ALA A 33 -5.36 4.27 8.12
C ALA A 33 -4.53 3.82 6.92
N PHE A 34 -3.21 4.00 7.01
CA PHE A 34 -2.29 3.60 5.96
C PHE A 34 -2.22 2.08 5.79
N THR A 35 -2.24 1.31 6.88
CA THR A 35 -2.30 -0.16 6.81
C THR A 35 -3.57 -0.63 6.10
N LEU A 36 -4.73 -0.07 6.46
CA LEU A 36 -6.01 -0.41 5.83
C LEU A 36 -5.96 -0.17 4.32
N PHE A 37 -5.61 1.04 3.90
CA PHE A 37 -5.56 1.41 2.48
C PHE A 37 -4.49 0.63 1.70
N THR A 38 -3.27 0.56 2.24
CA THR A 38 -2.13 -0.09 1.57
C THR A 38 -2.34 -1.59 1.45
N SER A 39 -2.99 -2.25 2.42
CA SER A 39 -3.30 -3.68 2.33
C SER A 39 -4.22 -4.00 1.16
N ALA A 40 -5.22 -3.16 0.89
CA ALA A 40 -6.12 -3.33 -0.25
C ALA A 40 -5.40 -3.10 -1.58
N ALA A 41 -4.53 -2.09 -1.67
CA ALA A 41 -3.71 -1.85 -2.85
C ALA A 41 -2.72 -2.99 -3.11
N LEU A 42 -2.06 -3.49 -2.07
CA LEU A 42 -1.10 -4.59 -2.18
C LEU A 42 -1.78 -5.91 -2.59
N ALA A 43 -2.98 -6.19 -2.06
CA ALA A 43 -3.76 -7.35 -2.48
C ALA A 43 -4.07 -7.34 -3.98
N GLU A 44 -4.38 -6.17 -4.54
CA GLU A 44 -4.61 -6.01 -5.98
C GLU A 44 -3.33 -6.23 -6.80
N ILE A 45 -2.19 -5.71 -6.33
CA ILE A 45 -0.89 -5.92 -6.95
C ILE A 45 -0.52 -7.41 -6.97
N ILE A 46 -0.73 -8.11 -5.84
CA ILE A 46 -0.47 -9.55 -5.75
C ILE A 46 -1.40 -10.33 -6.70
N ARG A 47 -2.69 -10.00 -6.72
CA ARG A 47 -3.68 -10.61 -7.64
C ARG A 47 -3.28 -10.39 -9.10
N GLY A 48 -2.89 -9.16 -9.46
CA GLY A 48 -2.41 -8.81 -10.78
C GLY A 48 -1.12 -9.56 -11.15
N GLY A 49 -0.18 -9.68 -10.21
CA GLY A 49 1.08 -10.40 -10.41
C GLY A 49 0.91 -11.90 -10.64
N LEU A 50 0.00 -12.54 -9.88
CA LEU A 50 -0.34 -13.96 -10.06
C LEU A 50 -1.03 -14.18 -11.42
N ASN A 51 -2.01 -13.35 -11.77
CA ASN A 51 -2.73 -13.44 -13.04
C ASN A 51 -1.87 -13.10 -14.26
N ALA A 52 -0.74 -12.41 -14.07
CA ALA A 52 0.18 -12.08 -15.15
C ALA A 52 1.04 -13.29 -15.58
N VAL A 53 1.09 -14.37 -14.80
CA VAL A 53 1.80 -15.60 -15.20
C VAL A 53 0.97 -16.34 -16.26
N ASP A 54 1.63 -16.80 -17.33
CA ASP A 54 0.96 -17.51 -18.42
C ASP A 54 0.37 -18.83 -17.92
N LYS A 55 -0.87 -19.13 -18.31
CA LYS A 55 -1.57 -20.36 -17.92
C LYS A 55 -0.85 -21.62 -18.40
N GLY A 56 -0.13 -21.54 -19.51
CA GLY A 56 0.69 -22.62 -20.05
C GLY A 56 1.80 -23.07 -19.09
N GLN A 57 2.26 -22.22 -18.16
CA GLN A 57 3.19 -22.64 -17.10
C GLN A 57 2.57 -23.66 -16.14
N TYR A 58 1.27 -23.50 -15.86
CA TYR A 58 0.54 -24.45 -15.03
C TYR A 58 0.30 -25.77 -15.78
N GLU A 59 -0.12 -25.70 -17.04
CA GLU A 59 -0.35 -26.87 -17.90
C GLU A 59 0.95 -27.66 -18.16
N ALA A 60 2.08 -26.96 -18.37
CA ALA A 60 3.39 -27.57 -18.54
C ALA A 60 3.90 -28.25 -17.25
N GLY A 61 3.61 -27.67 -16.08
CA GLY A 61 3.92 -28.28 -14.80
C GLY A 61 3.11 -29.56 -14.56
N MET A 62 1.81 -29.52 -14.85
CA MET A 62 0.93 -30.69 -14.74
C MET A 62 1.38 -31.81 -15.69
N SER A 63 1.79 -31.47 -16.91
CA SER A 63 2.27 -32.44 -17.91
C SER A 63 3.59 -33.12 -17.50
N GLN A 64 4.37 -32.50 -16.62
CA GLN A 64 5.61 -33.06 -16.06
C GLN A 64 5.37 -33.87 -14.76
N GLY A 65 4.11 -34.06 -14.35
CA GLY A 65 3.76 -34.82 -13.16
C GLY A 65 3.87 -34.05 -11.85
N PHE A 66 4.02 -32.72 -11.89
CA PHE A 66 3.98 -31.90 -10.67
C PHE A 66 2.55 -31.83 -10.10
N THR A 67 2.46 -31.83 -8.79
CA THR A 67 1.22 -31.48 -8.07
C THR A 67 0.94 -29.99 -8.16
N SER A 68 -0.34 -29.59 -8.02
CA SER A 68 -0.74 -28.18 -8.03
C SER A 68 0.04 -27.31 -7.03
N ALA A 69 0.34 -27.84 -5.85
CA ALA A 69 1.14 -27.13 -4.85
C ALA A 69 2.60 -26.95 -5.32
N GLN A 70 3.22 -27.98 -5.90
CA GLN A 70 4.58 -27.85 -6.43
C GLN A 70 4.65 -26.84 -7.57
N ILE A 71 3.67 -26.83 -8.48
CA ILE A 71 3.59 -25.85 -9.56
C ILE A 71 3.46 -24.44 -8.99
N LEU A 72 2.58 -24.25 -8.00
CA LEU A 72 2.42 -22.95 -7.36
C LEU A 72 3.73 -22.45 -6.75
N TYR A 73 4.38 -23.27 -5.92
CA TYR A 73 5.58 -22.85 -5.18
C TYR A 73 6.86 -22.75 -6.03
N HIS A 74 7.07 -23.66 -6.97
CA HIS A 74 8.34 -23.73 -7.72
C HIS A 74 8.28 -23.03 -9.08
N ILE A 75 7.10 -22.85 -9.65
CA ILE A 75 6.93 -22.31 -11.02
C ILE A 75 6.23 -20.96 -10.97
N ILE A 76 5.00 -20.90 -10.44
CA ILE A 76 4.15 -19.70 -10.54
C ILE A 76 4.62 -18.61 -9.59
N LEU A 77 4.82 -18.89 -8.31
CA LEU A 77 5.18 -17.88 -7.31
C LEU A 77 6.48 -17.14 -7.64
N PRO A 78 7.61 -17.81 -8.00
CA PRO A 78 8.84 -17.11 -8.34
C PRO A 78 8.68 -16.17 -9.54
N GLN A 79 7.88 -16.57 -10.54
CA GLN A 79 7.58 -15.75 -11.71
C GLN A 79 6.67 -14.58 -11.37
N ALA A 80 5.59 -14.83 -10.62
CA ALA A 80 4.65 -13.81 -10.17
C ALA A 80 5.34 -12.75 -9.31
N ILE A 81 6.24 -13.16 -8.39
CA ILE A 81 7.02 -12.24 -7.54
C ILE A 81 7.83 -11.27 -8.39
N ARG A 82 8.55 -11.77 -9.40
CA ARG A 82 9.32 -10.90 -10.31
C ARG A 82 8.42 -9.92 -11.06
N LYS A 83 7.22 -10.32 -11.44
CA LYS A 83 6.24 -9.46 -12.13
C LYS A 83 5.61 -8.41 -11.22
N MET A 84 5.34 -8.74 -9.95
CA MET A 84 4.71 -7.79 -9.01
C MET A 84 5.71 -6.84 -8.34
N LEU A 85 7.00 -7.19 -8.27
CA LEU A 85 8.02 -6.42 -7.56
C LEU A 85 8.09 -4.94 -7.97
N PRO A 86 8.06 -4.56 -9.27
CA PRO A 86 8.07 -3.16 -9.67
C PRO A 86 6.87 -2.37 -9.15
N ALA A 87 5.68 -2.99 -9.16
CA ALA A 87 4.45 -2.37 -8.65
C ALA A 87 4.47 -2.23 -7.12
N ILE A 88 5.04 -3.20 -6.40
CA ILE A 88 5.24 -3.12 -4.94
C ILE A 88 6.16 -1.95 -4.59
N ILE A 89 7.27 -1.78 -5.32
CA ILE A 89 8.21 -0.66 -5.11
C ILE A 89 7.52 0.67 -5.41
N SER A 90 6.76 0.75 -6.50
CA SER A 90 5.98 1.94 -6.83
C SER A 90 4.98 2.28 -5.72
N GLN A 91 4.25 1.28 -5.21
CA GLN A 91 3.31 1.46 -4.10
C GLN A 91 4.00 1.92 -2.81
N PHE A 92 5.19 1.42 -2.51
CA PHE A 92 5.98 1.86 -1.36
C PHE A 92 6.35 3.35 -1.45
N VAL A 93 6.82 3.79 -2.62
CA VAL A 93 7.14 5.21 -2.88
C VAL A 93 5.89 6.08 -2.76
N THR A 94 4.74 5.60 -3.25
CA THR A 94 3.45 6.29 -3.09
C THR A 94 3.07 6.45 -1.63
N VAL A 95 3.21 5.41 -0.80
CA VAL A 95 2.90 5.49 0.63
C VAL A 95 3.76 6.55 1.32
N ILE A 96 5.06 6.63 1.02
CA ILE A 96 5.95 7.68 1.55
C ILE A 96 5.46 9.08 1.18
N LYS A 97 4.98 9.28 -0.06
CA LYS A 97 4.43 10.57 -0.48
C LYS A 97 3.14 10.89 0.25
N ASP A 98 2.27 9.90 0.38
CA ASP A 98 0.96 10.04 1.00
C ASP A 98 1.08 10.33 2.52
N THR A 99 2.15 9.94 3.21
CA THR A 99 2.32 10.26 4.65
C THR A 99 2.31 11.77 4.92
N SER A 100 2.61 12.61 3.93
CA SER A 100 2.46 14.07 4.03
C SER A 100 1.04 14.52 4.40
N LEU A 101 0.02 13.71 4.08
CA LEU A 101 -1.37 13.96 4.45
C LEU A 101 -1.59 13.94 5.97
N LEU A 102 -0.72 13.25 6.73
CA LEU A 102 -0.83 13.19 8.19
C LEU A 102 -0.58 14.54 8.86
N TYR A 103 0.28 15.39 8.29
CA TYR A 103 0.48 16.73 8.81
C TYR A 103 -0.81 17.56 8.70
N SER A 104 -1.46 17.53 7.53
CA SER A 104 -2.65 18.32 7.26
C SER A 104 -3.89 17.89 8.07
N VAL A 105 -4.01 16.61 8.43
CA VAL A 105 -5.22 16.07 9.08
C VAL A 105 -5.09 15.92 10.58
N ILE A 106 -3.92 15.50 11.07
CA ILE A 106 -3.72 15.12 12.47
C ILE A 106 -2.53 15.83 13.13
N ALA A 107 -2.02 16.88 12.47
CA ALA A 107 -0.89 17.71 12.91
C ALA A 107 0.36 16.91 13.27
N LEU A 108 0.55 15.75 12.65
CA LEU A 108 1.69 14.88 12.92
C LEU A 108 2.93 15.45 12.21
N GLN A 109 3.94 15.80 12.99
CA GLN A 109 5.19 16.37 12.50
C GLN A 109 6.11 15.27 12.00
N GLU A 110 5.82 14.76 10.80
CA GLU A 110 6.79 13.97 10.03
C GLU A 110 7.68 14.92 9.19
N LEU A 111 8.44 14.39 8.22
CA LEU A 111 9.38 15.17 7.41
C LEU A 111 8.74 16.41 6.77
N PHE A 112 7.58 16.26 6.13
CA PHE A 112 6.87 17.37 5.50
C PHE A 112 6.33 18.35 6.55
N GLY A 113 5.73 17.86 7.64
CA GLY A 113 5.31 18.71 8.76
C GLY A 113 6.44 19.53 9.39
N ALA A 114 7.61 18.93 9.59
CA ALA A 114 8.80 19.64 10.09
C ALA A 114 9.28 20.70 9.11
N SER A 115 9.27 20.40 7.80
CA SER A 115 9.61 21.36 6.75
C SER A 115 8.67 22.57 6.73
N GLN A 116 7.36 22.36 6.88
CA GLN A 116 6.37 23.44 6.93
C GLN A 116 6.58 24.36 8.14
N ILE A 117 6.88 23.79 9.31
CA ILE A 117 7.17 24.58 10.53
C ILE A 117 8.42 25.45 10.34
N LEU A 118 9.48 24.90 9.75
CA LEU A 118 10.70 25.66 9.46
C LEU A 118 10.44 26.79 8.47
N MET A 119 9.72 26.52 7.37
CA MET A 119 9.36 27.55 6.39
C MET A 119 8.56 28.70 7.03
N GLY A 120 7.61 28.38 7.91
CA GLY A 120 6.83 29.40 8.64
C GLY A 120 7.71 30.34 9.46
N ARG A 121 8.76 29.81 10.13
CA ARG A 121 9.69 30.62 10.94
C ARG A 121 10.56 31.57 10.14
N TYR A 122 10.95 31.19 8.91
CA TYR A 122 11.74 32.07 8.04
C TYR A 122 10.89 33.10 7.30
N PHE A 123 9.56 32.92 7.27
CA PHE A 123 8.63 33.82 6.60
C PHE A 123 8.11 34.94 7.52
N GLU A 124 8.28 34.81 8.84
CA GLU A 124 8.12 35.93 9.78
C GLU A 124 9.35 36.86 9.61
N PRO A 125 9.21 38.02 8.94
CA PRO A 125 10.28 39.00 8.89
C PRO A 125 10.44 39.59 10.30
N GLU A 126 11.66 39.95 10.69
CA GLU A 126 11.89 40.78 11.88
C GLU A 126 11.05 42.08 11.84
#